data_AF-A0A6N0NSR5-F1
#
_entry.id   AF-A0A6N0NSR5-F1
#
_cell.length_a   1.000
_cell.length_b   1.000
_cell.length_c   1.000
_cell.angle_alpha   90.00
_cell.angle_beta   90.00
_cell.angle_gamma   90.00
#
_symmetry.space_group_name_H-M   'P 1'
#
loop_
_entity.id
_entity.type
_entity.pdbx_description
1 polymer ?
#
loop_
_entity_poly.entity_id
_entity_poly.type
_entity_poly.pdbx_seq_one_letter_code
_entity_poly.pdbx_strand_id
1 'polypeptide(L)'
;MSLTFLIDDKEKISPLWRSLSFISVNGRIEVINASMGRTSVLPAGDVLIGRDMLRGEMDVLSMIYPFVVNNQEVVRYHKTVADYPQLQLRGRKLGVGWCDEDFVACISKRRGENVISLHPFPFKDEVFDYVLIYEILDYDLVREAYRVTKKGGKLMILIRDEIFGGVKPSIALKFMVKFQVSSVSLKGGFWVIEGVKGVTGFRKK
;
A
#
# COMPACT_ATOMS: atom_id res chain seq x y z
N MET A 1 -7.51 -25.75 -7.19
CA MET A 1 -6.72 -24.91 -6.29
C MET A 1 -5.72 -24.15 -7.14
N SER A 2 -5.83 -22.84 -7.16
CA SER A 2 -4.95 -21.94 -7.92
C SER A 2 -3.94 -21.25 -7.00
N LEU A 3 -2.67 -21.27 -7.41
CA LEU A 3 -1.56 -20.69 -6.68
C LEU A 3 -1.00 -19.48 -7.43
N THR A 4 -0.81 -18.35 -6.75
CA THR A 4 -0.14 -17.16 -7.29
C THR A 4 1.15 -16.90 -6.54
N PHE A 5 2.27 -16.75 -7.25
CA PHE A 5 3.57 -16.41 -6.68
C PHE A 5 3.99 -15.00 -7.07
N LEU A 6 4.48 -14.21 -6.10
CA LEU A 6 5.03 -12.87 -6.32
C LEU A 6 6.52 -12.95 -6.66
N ILE A 7 6.93 -12.58 -7.88
CA ILE A 7 8.30 -12.83 -8.37
C ILE A 7 9.03 -11.52 -8.70
N ASP A 8 10.29 -11.39 -8.28
CA ASP A 8 11.17 -10.24 -8.59
C ASP A 8 12.03 -10.43 -9.86
N ASP A 9 12.90 -9.46 -10.14
CA ASP A 9 13.81 -9.44 -11.30
C ASP A 9 14.83 -10.59 -11.31
N LYS A 10 15.01 -11.28 -10.18
CA LYS A 10 15.94 -12.40 -10.02
C LYS A 10 15.22 -13.74 -9.96
N GLU A 11 13.96 -13.78 -10.38
CA GLU A 11 13.10 -14.96 -10.36
C GLU A 11 12.89 -15.52 -8.93
N LYS A 12 12.97 -14.66 -7.90
CA LYS A 12 12.77 -15.07 -6.50
C LYS A 12 11.41 -14.61 -5.98
N ILE A 13 10.87 -15.40 -5.05
CA ILE A 13 9.67 -15.01 -4.28
C ILE A 13 9.99 -13.71 -3.52
N SER A 14 9.09 -12.73 -3.64
CA SER A 14 9.31 -11.35 -3.23
C SER A 14 8.09 -10.76 -2.52
N PRO A 15 8.21 -9.60 -1.86
CA PRO A 15 7.07 -8.83 -1.41
C PRO A 15 6.39 -8.13 -2.59
N LEU A 16 5.14 -7.69 -2.40
CA LEU A 16 4.38 -7.03 -3.46
C LEU A 16 5.13 -5.82 -4.02
N TRP A 17 5.59 -4.90 -3.18
CA TRP A 17 6.27 -3.68 -3.64
C TRP A 17 7.52 -3.89 -4.52
N ARG A 18 8.13 -5.09 -4.48
CA ARG A 18 9.31 -5.44 -5.27
C ARG A 18 9.00 -6.37 -6.44
N SER A 19 7.83 -7.00 -6.48
CA SER A 19 7.49 -7.95 -7.54
C SER A 19 7.45 -7.27 -8.90
N LEU A 20 7.92 -7.96 -9.94
CA LEU A 20 7.82 -7.54 -11.35
C LEU A 20 6.86 -8.43 -12.14
N SER A 21 6.56 -9.63 -11.64
CA SER A 21 5.60 -10.53 -12.25
C SER A 21 4.86 -11.36 -11.21
N PHE A 22 3.72 -11.88 -11.63
CA PHE A 22 2.95 -12.89 -10.91
C PHE A 22 2.94 -14.18 -11.72
N ILE A 23 3.30 -15.29 -11.09
CA ILE A 23 3.16 -16.62 -11.70
C ILE A 23 1.91 -17.27 -11.12
N SER A 24 0.91 -17.52 -11.96
CA SER A 24 -0.32 -18.22 -11.58
C SER A 24 -0.26 -19.67 -12.07
N VAL A 25 -0.60 -20.62 -11.20
CA VAL A 25 -0.64 -22.06 -11.49
C VAL A 25 -2.03 -22.59 -11.17
N ASN A 26 -2.78 -22.94 -12.21
CA ASN A 26 -4.12 -23.55 -12.10
C ASN A 26 -4.36 -24.57 -13.23
N GLY A 27 -3.60 -25.66 -13.23
CA GLY A 27 -3.56 -26.63 -14.34
C GLY A 27 -2.85 -26.12 -15.60
N ARG A 28 -2.58 -24.81 -15.67
CA ARG A 28 -1.69 -24.12 -16.62
C ARG A 28 -0.83 -23.12 -15.86
N ILE A 29 0.33 -22.80 -16.43
CA ILE A 29 1.24 -21.77 -15.89
C ILE A 29 1.00 -20.49 -16.69
N GLU A 30 0.64 -19.42 -16.01
CA GLU A 30 0.50 -18.09 -16.59
C GLU A 30 1.48 -17.13 -15.91
N VAL A 31 2.18 -16.32 -16.71
CA VAL A 31 3.10 -15.30 -16.22
C VAL A 31 2.51 -13.93 -16.57
N ILE A 32 2.16 -13.17 -15.54
CA ILE A 32 1.55 -11.84 -15.66
C ILE A 32 2.62 -10.82 -15.31
N ASN A 33 2.87 -9.86 -16.19
CA ASN A 33 3.80 -8.77 -15.92
C ASN A 33 3.13 -7.73 -15.01
N ALA A 34 3.68 -7.52 -13.82
CA ALA A 34 3.20 -6.59 -12.82
C ALA A 34 3.91 -5.22 -12.88
N SER A 35 5.10 -5.13 -13.49
CA SER A 35 5.90 -3.91 -13.69
C SER A 35 5.69 -2.84 -12.59
N MET A 36 5.09 -1.69 -12.93
CA MET A 36 4.73 -0.66 -11.95
C MET A 36 3.26 -0.78 -11.49
N GLY A 37 2.42 -1.54 -12.18
CA GLY A 37 0.98 -1.60 -11.92
C GLY A 37 0.55 -2.92 -11.30
N ARG A 38 0.91 -3.17 -10.03
CA ARG A 38 0.81 -4.50 -9.44
C ARG A 38 -0.60 -4.81 -8.98
N THR A 39 -1.21 -3.92 -8.21
CA THR A 39 -2.57 -4.14 -7.68
C THR A 39 -3.63 -4.16 -8.78
N SER A 40 -3.40 -3.49 -9.92
CA SER A 40 -4.31 -3.53 -11.07
C SER A 40 -4.30 -4.83 -11.88
N VAL A 41 -3.26 -5.67 -11.75
CA VAL A 41 -3.10 -6.91 -12.54
C VAL A 41 -3.03 -8.17 -11.69
N LEU A 42 -3.46 -8.11 -10.43
CA LEU A 42 -3.51 -9.28 -9.57
C LEU A 42 -4.42 -10.36 -10.20
N PRO A 43 -3.91 -11.58 -10.45
CA PRO A 43 -4.75 -12.67 -10.92
C PRO A 43 -5.77 -13.07 -9.85
N ALA A 44 -6.88 -13.68 -10.28
CA ALA A 44 -7.72 -14.41 -9.34
C ALA A 44 -6.99 -15.68 -8.89
N GLY A 45 -6.98 -15.97 -7.59
CA GLY A 45 -6.33 -17.15 -7.04
C GLY A 45 -6.83 -17.53 -5.65
N ASP A 46 -6.65 -18.79 -5.28
CA ASP A 46 -7.02 -19.28 -3.94
C ASP A 46 -5.94 -18.96 -2.92
N VAL A 47 -4.66 -19.05 -3.32
CA VAL A 47 -3.50 -18.83 -2.46
C VAL A 47 -2.51 -17.89 -3.14
N LEU A 48 -2.12 -16.83 -2.45
CA LEU A 48 -1.00 -15.98 -2.83
C LEU A 48 0.21 -16.27 -1.96
N ILE A 49 1.37 -16.45 -2.58
CA ILE A 49 2.64 -16.78 -1.94
C ILE A 49 3.63 -15.64 -2.21
N GLY A 50 4.05 -14.99 -1.13
CA GLY A 50 5.06 -13.94 -1.12
C GLY A 50 6.06 -14.13 0.01
N ARG A 51 7.04 -13.22 0.08
CA ARG A 51 8.09 -13.24 1.10
C ARG A 51 8.34 -11.84 1.63
N ASP A 52 8.55 -11.72 2.94
CA ASP A 52 8.86 -10.45 3.61
C ASP A 52 7.89 -9.30 3.26
N MET A 53 6.60 -9.64 3.06
CA MET A 53 5.55 -8.65 2.77
C MET A 53 5.33 -7.71 3.95
N LEU A 54 5.11 -6.44 3.65
CA LEU A 54 4.73 -5.44 4.64
C LEU A 54 3.33 -5.77 5.20
N ARG A 55 3.03 -5.27 6.41
CA ARG A 55 1.77 -5.64 7.10
C ARG A 55 0.53 -5.22 6.31
N GLY A 56 0.52 -3.99 5.82
CA GLY A 56 -0.58 -3.48 5.03
C GLY A 56 -0.73 -4.19 3.68
N GLU A 57 0.38 -4.63 3.06
CA GLU A 57 0.32 -5.47 1.85
C GLU A 57 -0.45 -6.75 2.11
N MET A 58 -0.12 -7.45 3.21
CA MET A 58 -0.85 -8.66 3.58
C MET A 58 -2.33 -8.37 3.84
N ASP A 59 -2.64 -7.28 4.57
CA ASP A 59 -4.02 -6.93 4.91
C ASP A 59 -4.85 -6.63 3.64
N VAL A 60 -4.27 -5.94 2.66
CA VAL A 60 -4.90 -5.61 1.38
C VAL A 60 -5.00 -6.83 0.45
N LEU A 61 -3.93 -7.61 0.29
CA LEU A 61 -3.96 -8.83 -0.53
C LEU A 61 -4.96 -9.86 0.01
N SER A 62 -5.13 -9.92 1.32
CA SER A 62 -6.09 -10.81 1.98
C SER A 62 -7.56 -10.44 1.73
N MET A 63 -7.84 -9.28 1.12
CA MET A 63 -9.18 -8.91 0.64
C MET A 63 -9.51 -9.61 -0.69
N ILE A 64 -8.50 -9.94 -1.50
CA ILE A 64 -8.65 -10.61 -2.80
C ILE A 64 -8.42 -12.12 -2.67
N TYR A 65 -7.38 -12.50 -1.93
CA TYR A 65 -6.98 -13.89 -1.80
C TYR A 65 -7.50 -14.48 -0.47
N PRO A 66 -8.15 -15.66 -0.52
CA PRO A 66 -8.53 -16.39 0.68
C PRO A 66 -7.33 -16.68 1.60
N PHE A 67 -6.21 -17.10 1.02
CA PHE A 67 -4.98 -17.40 1.73
C PHE A 67 -3.81 -16.55 1.22
N VAL A 68 -3.15 -15.83 2.13
CA VAL A 68 -1.92 -15.09 1.85
C VAL A 68 -0.81 -15.70 2.71
N VAL A 69 0.14 -16.37 2.05
CA VAL A 69 1.31 -16.98 2.68
C VAL A 69 2.47 -16.01 2.59
N ASN A 70 2.93 -15.51 3.74
CA ASN A 70 4.11 -14.67 3.85
C ASN A 70 5.25 -15.46 4.49
N ASN A 71 6.22 -15.89 3.69
CA ASN A 71 7.42 -16.50 4.24
C ASN A 71 8.30 -15.38 4.81
N GLN A 72 8.31 -15.19 6.13
CA GLN A 72 9.08 -14.13 6.80
C GLN A 72 10.42 -14.67 7.30
N GLU A 73 11.51 -13.91 7.17
CA GLU A 73 12.65 -14.12 8.05
C GLU A 73 12.26 -13.81 9.51
N VAL A 74 12.67 -14.68 10.43
CA VAL A 74 12.39 -14.51 11.86
C VAL A 74 13.18 -13.31 12.37
N VAL A 75 12.56 -12.13 12.40
CA VAL A 75 13.14 -10.93 13.02
C VAL A 75 13.10 -11.12 14.54
N ARG A 76 14.24 -11.47 15.14
CA ARG A 76 14.38 -11.62 16.59
C ARG A 76 14.38 -10.26 17.28
N TYR A 77 13.24 -9.67 17.67
CA TYR A 77 13.23 -8.61 18.71
C TYR A 77 11.90 -8.48 19.48
N HIS A 78 12.03 -8.24 20.80
CA HIS A 78 10.99 -8.15 21.83
C HIS A 78 10.14 -6.85 21.83
N LYS A 79 10.19 -6.02 20.79
CA LYS A 79 9.36 -4.82 20.66
C LYS A 79 8.77 -4.73 19.26
N THR A 80 7.75 -5.54 19.01
CA THR A 80 6.85 -5.27 17.89
C THR A 80 6.18 -3.93 18.18
N VAL A 81 6.28 -2.96 17.27
CA VAL A 81 5.46 -1.75 17.40
C VAL A 81 4.01 -2.21 17.23
N ALA A 82 3.25 -2.21 18.33
CA ALA A 82 1.93 -2.81 18.37
C ALA A 82 0.93 -2.03 17.49
N ASP A 83 1.06 -0.69 17.51
CA ASP A 83 0.10 0.24 16.94
C ASP A 83 0.78 1.29 16.05
N TYR A 84 0.07 1.71 15.01
CA TYR A 84 0.47 2.81 14.14
C TYR A 84 0.46 4.15 14.91
N PRO A 85 1.32 5.13 14.53
CA PRO A 85 1.33 6.42 15.20
C PRO A 85 0.02 7.15 14.96
N GLN A 86 -0.57 7.68 16.04
CA GLN A 86 -1.78 8.49 15.97
C GLN A 86 -1.49 9.83 15.30
N LEU A 87 -2.24 10.15 14.24
CA LEU A 87 -2.09 11.39 13.48
C LEU A 87 -3.33 12.27 13.69
N GLN A 88 -3.14 13.43 14.31
CA GLN A 88 -4.22 14.40 14.51
C GLN A 88 -4.52 15.16 13.21
N LEU A 89 -5.40 14.58 12.39
CA LEU A 89 -5.79 15.12 11.08
C LEU A 89 -7.29 15.47 11.09
N ARG A 90 -7.63 16.68 10.61
CA ARG A 90 -9.01 17.18 10.52
C ARG A 90 -9.52 17.13 9.08
N GLY A 91 -10.68 16.52 8.84
CA GLY A 91 -11.31 16.45 7.51
C GLY A 91 -11.67 15.02 7.12
N ARG A 92 -12.01 14.80 5.84
CA ARG A 92 -12.37 13.48 5.31
C ARG A 92 -11.12 12.66 5.03
N LYS A 93 -11.04 11.48 5.64
CA LYS A 93 -9.87 10.59 5.60
C LYS A 93 -10.21 9.25 4.96
N LEU A 94 -9.32 8.79 4.09
CA LEU A 94 -9.32 7.44 3.53
C LEU A 94 -8.09 6.69 4.03
N GLY A 95 -8.29 5.43 4.44
CA GLY A 95 -7.24 4.54 4.93
C GLY A 95 -7.08 3.35 4.01
N VAL A 96 -5.83 3.00 3.74
CA VAL A 96 -5.46 1.85 2.91
C VAL A 96 -4.46 1.00 3.70
N GLY A 97 -4.76 -0.28 3.86
CA GLY A 97 -3.99 -1.21 4.70
C GLY A 97 -4.39 -1.19 6.18
N TRP A 98 -4.67 -0.01 6.73
CA TRP A 98 -5.15 0.17 8.11
C TRP A 98 -6.09 1.37 8.21
N CYS A 99 -7.01 1.31 9.18
CA CYS A 99 -8.00 2.34 9.43
C CYS A 99 -8.21 2.52 10.94
N ASP A 100 -8.14 3.77 11.39
CA ASP A 100 -8.58 4.17 12.72
C ASP A 100 -10.07 4.56 12.69
N GLU A 101 -10.69 4.75 13.85
CA GLU A 101 -12.15 4.96 13.98
C GLU A 101 -12.66 6.24 13.29
N ASP A 102 -11.78 7.22 13.06
CA ASP A 102 -12.15 8.53 12.50
C ASP A 102 -12.00 8.62 10.96
N PHE A 103 -11.83 7.46 10.32
CA PHE A 103 -11.75 7.34 8.87
C PHE A 103 -13.14 7.28 8.26
N VAL A 104 -13.38 8.07 7.21
CA VAL A 104 -14.68 8.10 6.51
C VAL A 104 -14.84 6.88 5.60
N ALA A 105 -13.73 6.30 5.16
CA ALA A 105 -13.72 5.08 4.35
C ALA A 105 -12.43 4.30 4.57
N CYS A 106 -12.52 2.98 4.37
CA CYS A 106 -11.44 2.04 4.63
C CYS A 106 -11.27 1.02 3.50
N ILE A 107 -10.04 0.85 3.01
CA ILE A 107 -9.62 -0.23 2.11
C ILE A 107 -8.63 -1.11 2.89
N SER A 108 -9.18 -2.02 3.69
CA SER A 108 -8.42 -3.04 4.43
C SER A 108 -9.32 -4.24 4.71
N LYS A 109 -8.73 -5.39 5.01
CA LYS A 109 -9.46 -6.54 5.58
C LYS A 109 -9.81 -6.33 7.05
N ARG A 110 -9.02 -5.52 7.78
CA ARG A 110 -9.13 -5.39 9.24
C ARG A 110 -9.96 -4.16 9.64
N ARG A 111 -11.03 -4.43 10.41
CA ARG A 111 -11.92 -3.48 11.13
C ARG A 111 -12.72 -2.49 10.25
N GLY A 112 -14.05 -2.44 10.45
CA GLY A 112 -14.94 -1.41 9.92
C GLY A 112 -15.82 -1.84 8.73
N GLU A 113 -16.63 -0.90 8.23
CA GLU A 113 -17.32 -1.02 6.94
C GLU A 113 -16.29 -0.93 5.81
N ASN A 114 -15.73 -2.08 5.46
CA ASN A 114 -14.63 -2.18 4.50
C ASN A 114 -15.11 -2.06 3.06
N VAL A 115 -14.41 -1.25 2.28
CA VAL A 115 -14.57 -1.17 0.84
C VAL A 115 -13.70 -2.24 0.19
N ILE A 116 -14.32 -3.29 -0.33
CA ILE A 116 -13.63 -4.42 -0.97
C ILE A 116 -13.32 -4.08 -2.44
N SER A 117 -12.41 -3.13 -2.65
CA SER A 117 -11.95 -2.76 -3.99
C SER A 117 -10.56 -2.11 -3.91
N LEU A 118 -9.57 -2.71 -4.59
CA LEU A 118 -8.18 -2.24 -4.57
C LEU A 118 -7.84 -1.33 -5.75
N HIS A 119 -8.38 -1.61 -6.93
CA HIS A 119 -8.16 -0.80 -8.11
C HIS A 119 -9.30 -0.99 -9.14
N PRO A 120 -9.91 0.09 -9.64
CA PRO A 120 -9.81 1.47 -9.15
C PRO A 120 -10.49 1.64 -7.77
N PHE A 121 -10.15 2.69 -7.03
CA PHE A 121 -10.87 3.02 -5.81
C PHE A 121 -12.33 3.43 -6.13
N PRO A 122 -13.35 2.94 -5.42
CA PRO A 122 -14.76 3.20 -5.73
C PRO A 122 -15.22 4.55 -5.14
N PHE A 123 -14.41 5.58 -5.31
CA PHE A 123 -14.69 6.94 -4.88
C PHE A 123 -14.59 7.89 -6.06
N LYS A 124 -15.34 8.99 -5.98
CA LYS A 124 -15.22 10.10 -6.94
C LYS A 124 -13.86 10.79 -6.76
N ASP A 125 -13.46 11.52 -7.79
CA ASP A 125 -12.25 12.33 -7.78
C ASP A 125 -12.35 13.44 -6.72
N GLU A 126 -11.23 13.78 -6.10
CA GLU A 126 -11.08 14.93 -5.19
C GLU A 126 -12.08 14.97 -4.01
N VAL A 127 -12.33 13.83 -3.36
CA VAL A 127 -13.27 13.69 -2.24
C VAL A 127 -12.59 13.81 -0.87
N PHE A 128 -11.36 13.32 -0.73
CA PHE A 128 -10.68 13.21 0.56
C PHE A 128 -9.69 14.34 0.78
N ASP A 129 -9.63 14.83 2.03
CA ASP A 129 -8.64 15.80 2.46
C ASP A 129 -7.29 15.09 2.74
N TYR A 130 -7.35 13.85 3.24
CA TYR A 130 -6.19 13.00 3.50
C TYR A 130 -6.42 11.57 3.00
N VAL A 131 -5.39 11.00 2.37
CA VAL A 131 -5.29 9.56 2.11
C VAL A 131 -4.07 9.04 2.87
N LEU A 132 -4.27 7.99 3.67
CA LEU A 132 -3.23 7.37 4.48
C LEU A 132 -3.02 5.94 3.99
N ILE A 133 -1.80 5.63 3.59
CA ILE A 133 -1.38 4.31 3.15
C ILE A 133 -0.43 3.74 4.19
N TYR A 134 -0.86 2.66 4.84
CA TYR A 134 -0.10 2.02 5.91
C TYR A 134 0.56 0.77 5.36
N GLU A 135 1.90 0.73 5.40
CA GLU A 135 2.71 -0.44 5.09
C GLU A 135 2.37 -1.09 3.75
N ILE A 136 2.10 -0.27 2.72
CA ILE A 136 1.90 -0.68 1.33
C ILE A 136 2.64 0.28 0.42
N LEU A 137 3.39 -0.27 -0.54
CA LEU A 137 4.11 0.51 -1.53
C LEU A 137 3.75 0.01 -2.94
N ASP A 138 2.74 0.65 -3.53
CA ASP A 138 2.22 0.29 -4.85
C ASP A 138 1.85 1.54 -5.65
N TYR A 139 2.30 1.64 -6.91
CA TYR A 139 2.06 2.84 -7.71
C TYR A 139 0.60 3.01 -8.12
N ASP A 140 -0.16 1.93 -8.30
CA ASP A 140 -1.58 2.05 -8.67
C ASP A 140 -2.39 2.57 -7.50
N LEU A 141 -2.13 2.07 -6.29
CA LEU A 141 -2.75 2.60 -5.07
C LEU A 141 -2.38 4.07 -4.85
N VAL A 142 -1.13 4.48 -5.09
CA VAL A 142 -0.74 5.90 -4.96
C VAL A 142 -1.37 6.77 -6.06
N ARG A 143 -1.50 6.25 -7.29
CA ARG A 143 -2.20 6.97 -8.38
C ARG A 143 -3.68 7.15 -8.06
N GLU A 144 -4.32 6.13 -7.53
CA GLU A 144 -5.71 6.21 -7.09
C GLU A 144 -5.86 7.14 -5.88
N ALA A 145 -4.93 7.10 -4.93
CA ALA A 145 -4.85 8.07 -3.84
C ALA A 145 -4.76 9.50 -4.39
N TYR A 146 -3.91 9.75 -5.40
CA TYR A 146 -3.84 11.06 -6.06
C TYR A 146 -5.17 11.49 -6.69
N ARG A 147 -5.87 10.58 -7.35
CA ARG A 147 -7.16 10.86 -7.99
C ARG A 147 -8.21 11.28 -6.96
N VAL A 148 -8.35 10.54 -5.87
CA VAL A 148 -9.39 10.76 -4.86
C VAL A 148 -9.04 11.85 -3.83
N THR A 149 -7.76 12.25 -3.74
CA THR A 149 -7.33 13.37 -2.86
C THR A 149 -7.68 14.72 -3.48
N LYS A 150 -8.20 15.66 -2.69
CA LYS A 150 -8.45 17.05 -3.10
C LYS A 150 -7.17 17.80 -3.46
N LYS A 151 -7.27 18.85 -4.27
CA LYS A 151 -6.16 19.81 -4.45
C LYS A 151 -5.80 20.44 -3.11
N GLY A 152 -4.51 20.49 -2.78
CA GLY A 152 -4.02 20.90 -1.46
C GLY A 152 -4.21 19.85 -0.35
N GLY A 153 -4.93 18.75 -0.62
CA GLY A 153 -5.01 17.59 0.26
C GLY A 153 -3.69 16.81 0.28
N LYS A 154 -3.59 15.86 1.22
CA LYS A 154 -2.32 15.17 1.51
C LYS A 154 -2.40 13.66 1.36
N LEU A 155 -1.33 13.08 0.85
CA LEU A 155 -1.00 11.66 0.98
C LEU A 155 -0.03 11.48 2.14
N MET A 156 -0.28 10.49 2.99
CA MET A 156 0.66 10.05 4.01
C MET A 156 0.96 8.57 3.83
N ILE A 157 2.23 8.24 3.61
CA ILE A 157 2.70 6.86 3.60
C ILE A 157 3.38 6.59 4.95
N LEU A 158 2.89 5.57 5.66
CA LEU A 158 3.42 5.12 6.93
C LEU A 158 4.07 3.75 6.76
N ILE A 159 5.37 3.66 7.01
CA ILE A 159 6.12 2.39 6.94
C ILE A 159 6.91 2.21 8.22
N ARG A 160 7.06 0.97 8.69
CA ARG A 160 8.00 0.69 9.78
C ARG A 160 9.43 0.97 9.32
N ASP A 161 10.29 1.33 10.28
CA ASP A 161 11.72 1.33 10.06
C ASP A 161 12.24 -0.11 9.81
N GLU A 162 13.38 -0.25 9.15
CA GLU A 162 13.99 -1.56 8.84
C GLU A 162 14.23 -2.41 10.08
N ILE A 163 14.59 -1.77 11.21
CA ILE A 163 14.82 -2.46 12.49
C ILE A 163 13.54 -3.17 12.98
N PHE A 164 12.36 -2.70 12.56
CA PHE A 164 11.06 -3.27 12.90
C PHE A 164 10.41 -4.06 11.73
N GLY A 165 11.21 -4.46 10.74
CA GLY A 165 10.75 -5.25 9.59
C GLY A 165 10.04 -4.44 8.50
N GLY A 166 10.25 -3.11 8.46
CA GLY A 166 9.80 -2.27 7.35
C GLY A 166 10.92 -1.98 6.34
N VAL A 167 10.90 -0.80 5.72
CA VAL A 167 11.84 -0.42 4.65
C VAL A 167 12.42 0.98 4.86
N LYS A 168 13.57 1.26 4.23
CA LYS A 168 14.16 2.62 4.23
C LYS A 168 13.18 3.64 3.64
N PRO A 169 13.17 4.88 4.17
CA PRO A 169 12.33 5.94 3.62
C PRO A 169 12.70 6.27 2.17
N SER A 170 13.95 6.09 1.76
CA SER A 170 14.40 6.27 0.37
C SER A 170 13.73 5.31 -0.62
N ILE A 171 13.27 4.14 -0.17
CA ILE A 171 12.49 3.21 -0.99
C ILE A 171 11.08 3.75 -1.16
N ALA A 172 10.41 4.12 -0.08
CA ALA A 172 9.04 4.60 -0.12
C ALA A 172 8.87 5.96 -0.82
N LEU A 173 9.88 6.83 -0.76
CA LEU A 173 9.90 8.10 -1.50
C LEU A 173 9.72 7.90 -3.01
N LYS A 174 10.16 6.76 -3.58
CA LYS A 174 9.98 6.44 -5.00
C LYS A 174 8.51 6.30 -5.41
N PHE A 175 7.62 6.05 -4.44
CA PHE A 175 6.20 5.84 -4.68
C PHE A 175 5.38 7.12 -4.58
N MET A 176 5.95 8.24 -4.10
CA MET A 176 5.29 9.55 -3.95
C MET A 176 5.04 10.28 -5.28
N VAL A 177 4.59 9.56 -6.30
CA VAL A 177 4.41 10.07 -7.67
C VAL A 177 3.25 11.07 -7.71
N LYS A 178 3.45 12.20 -8.41
CA LYS A 178 2.53 13.37 -8.51
C LYS A 178 2.30 14.16 -7.22
N PHE A 179 2.69 13.65 -6.06
CA PHE A 179 2.66 14.39 -4.80
C PHE A 179 3.99 15.13 -4.60
N GLN A 180 3.92 16.38 -4.15
CA GLN A 180 5.11 17.10 -3.70
C GLN A 180 5.38 16.71 -2.25
N VAL A 181 6.51 16.02 -2.00
CA VAL A 181 6.91 15.64 -0.64
C VAL A 181 7.09 16.90 0.21
N SER A 182 6.35 16.99 1.32
CA SER A 182 6.40 18.12 2.26
C SER A 182 7.23 17.79 3.50
N SER A 183 7.22 16.54 3.97
CA SER A 183 8.01 16.13 5.12
C SER A 183 8.28 14.63 5.14
N VAL A 184 9.37 14.25 5.81
CA VAL A 184 9.70 12.87 6.18
C VAL A 184 10.08 12.90 7.65
N SER A 185 9.39 12.14 8.49
CA SER A 185 9.64 12.12 9.93
C SER A 185 9.58 10.70 10.50
N LEU A 186 10.36 10.42 11.53
CA LEU A 186 10.29 9.15 12.27
C LEU A 186 9.43 9.35 13.51
N LYS A 187 8.34 8.58 13.64
CA LYS A 187 7.40 8.63 14.77
C LYS A 187 7.11 7.22 15.27
N GLY A 188 7.49 6.92 16.50
CA GLY A 188 7.18 5.63 17.13
C GLY A 188 7.69 4.41 16.36
N GLY A 189 8.85 4.51 15.69
CA GLY A 189 9.39 3.41 14.86
C GLY A 189 8.81 3.33 13.44
N PHE A 190 8.00 4.31 13.04
CA PHE A 190 7.48 4.44 11.68
C PHE A 190 8.02 5.68 10.98
N TRP A 191 8.49 5.52 9.74
CA TRP A 191 8.64 6.64 8.83
C TRP A 191 7.27 7.08 8.35
N VAL A 192 7.00 8.37 8.53
CA VAL A 192 5.82 9.07 8.05
C VAL A 192 6.27 10.01 6.95
N ILE A 193 5.92 9.68 5.72
CA ILE A 193 6.22 10.47 4.52
C ILE A 193 4.94 11.20 4.12
N GLU A 194 4.97 12.52 4.17
CA GLU A 194 3.86 13.38 3.78
C GLU A 194 4.12 13.99 2.40
N GLY A 195 3.10 13.97 1.55
CA GLY A 195 3.11 14.68 0.28
C GLY A 195 1.81 15.43 0.03
N VAL A 196 1.90 16.57 -0.63
CA VAL A 196 0.77 17.46 -0.93
C VAL A 196 0.41 17.34 -2.41
N LYS A 197 -0.88 17.23 -2.72
CA LYS A 197 -1.37 17.28 -4.10
C LYS A 197 -1.30 18.73 -4.57
N GLY A 198 -0.49 18.97 -5.60
CA GLY A 198 -0.29 20.30 -6.16
C GLY A 198 -1.59 20.97 -6.62
N VAL A 199 -1.67 22.29 -6.43
CA VAL A 199 -2.76 23.12 -6.94
C VAL A 199 -2.38 23.64 -8.33
N THR A 200 -2.15 22.75 -9.29
CA THR A 200 -1.77 23.20 -10.63
C THR A 200 -3.00 23.56 -11.46
N GLY A 201 -3.36 24.84 -11.39
CA GLY A 201 -3.87 25.62 -12.50
C GLY A 201 -2.77 26.58 -12.97
N PHE A 202 -1.68 26.06 -13.54
CA PHE A 202 -0.71 26.91 -14.23
C PHE A 202 -1.31 27.35 -15.58
N ARG A 203 -2.03 28.47 -15.59
CA ARG A 203 -2.10 29.28 -16.81
C ARG A 203 -0.69 29.82 -17.04
N LYS A 204 0.02 29.25 -18.02
CA LYS A 204 1.13 29.95 -18.67
C LYS A 204 0.54 31.26 -19.20
N LYS A 205 0.98 32.39 -18.66
CA LYS A 205 0.92 33.68 -19.35
C LYS A 205 2.10 33.76 -20.29
#